data_AF-A0A7V9GY02-F1
#
_entry.id   AF-A0A7V9GY02-F1
#
_cell.length_a   1.000
_cell.length_b   1.000
_cell.length_c   1.000
_cell.angle_alpha   90.00
_cell.angle_beta   90.00
_cell.angle_gamma   90.00
#
_symmetry.space_group_name_H-M   'P 1'
#
loop_
_entity.id
_entity.type
_entity.pdbx_description
1 polymer ?
#
loop_
_entity_poly.entity_id
_entity_poly.type
_entity_poly.pdbx_seq_one_letter_code
_entity_poly.pdbx_strand_id
1 'polypeptide(L)'
;MTRGGWGALVASSHPGPVVVVTAVATLLAVAAGAGSRSLLVLLAFLAGQLSIGWCNDWLDAARDAAVGRSDKPVAVGAVDPGTVRLAAAVAAVATVVVSFGLGWRAGVTHSV
;
A
#
# COMPACT_ATOMS: atom_id res chain seq x y z
N MET A 1 -12.52 -9.24 -21.97
CA MET A 1 -11.51 -9.90 -21.09
C MET A 1 -11.60 -9.27 -19.71
N THR A 2 -12.37 -9.85 -18.79
CA THR A 2 -12.49 -9.35 -17.40
C THR A 2 -11.31 -9.82 -16.58
N ARG A 3 -10.21 -9.07 -16.60
CA ARG A 3 -9.04 -9.33 -15.74
C ARG A 3 -9.21 -8.55 -14.43
N GLY A 4 -9.91 -9.17 -13.49
CA GLY A 4 -10.31 -8.58 -12.20
C GLY A 4 -10.20 -9.57 -11.05
N GLY A 5 -9.09 -10.32 -10.99
CA GLY A 5 -8.85 -11.25 -9.90
C GLY A 5 -8.42 -10.51 -8.64
N TRP A 6 -9.16 -10.67 -7.54
CA TRP A 6 -8.74 -10.20 -6.21
C TRP A 6 -7.31 -10.63 -5.85
N GLY A 7 -6.91 -11.85 -6.25
CA GLY A 7 -5.55 -12.34 -6.06
C GLY A 7 -4.48 -11.54 -6.80
N ALA A 8 -4.78 -11.04 -8.01
CA ALA A 8 -3.85 -10.20 -8.77
C ALA A 8 -3.71 -8.81 -8.13
N LEU A 9 -4.81 -8.23 -7.64
CA LEU A 9 -4.77 -6.97 -6.89
C LEU A 9 -3.96 -7.10 -5.59
N VAL A 10 -4.11 -8.21 -4.86
CA VAL A 10 -3.28 -8.49 -3.66
C VAL A 10 -1.81 -8.69 -4.03
N ALA A 11 -1.51 -9.41 -5.12
CA ALA A 11 -0.14 -9.58 -5.58
C ALA A 11 0.51 -8.23 -5.96
N SER A 12 -0.24 -7.35 -6.62
CA SER A 12 0.21 -5.99 -6.98
C SER A 12 0.54 -5.13 -5.77
N SER A 13 0.04 -5.46 -4.57
CA SER A 13 0.37 -4.69 -3.37
C SER A 13 1.76 -5.01 -2.81
N HIS A 14 2.47 -6.00 -3.37
CA HIS A 14 3.74 -6.50 -2.84
C HIS A 14 3.63 -6.92 -1.35
N PRO A 15 2.98 -8.07 -1.06
CA PRO A 15 2.60 -8.43 0.31
C PRO A 15 3.78 -8.60 1.27
N GLY A 16 4.97 -8.95 0.78
CA GLY A 16 6.19 -9.05 1.59
C GLY A 16 6.51 -7.73 2.31
N PRO A 17 6.83 -6.64 1.58
CA PRO A 17 7.01 -5.31 2.15
C PRO A 17 5.84 -4.84 3.03
N VAL A 18 4.59 -5.07 2.58
CA VAL A 18 3.39 -4.69 3.34
C VAL A 18 3.40 -5.31 4.74
N VAL A 19 3.63 -6.62 4.83
CA VAL A 19 3.64 -7.34 6.11
C VAL A 19 4.81 -6.87 6.97
N VAL A 20 6.02 -6.80 6.41
CA VAL A 20 7.24 -6.47 7.18
C VAL A 20 7.17 -5.06 7.76
N VAL A 21 6.90 -4.06 6.92
CA VAL A 21 6.92 -2.65 7.37
C VAL A 21 5.78 -2.37 8.34
N THR A 22 4.57 -2.89 8.06
CA THR A 22 3.41 -2.75 8.96
C THR A 22 3.68 -3.41 10.31
N ALA A 23 4.24 -4.62 10.32
CA ALA A 23 4.55 -5.33 11.56
C ALA A 23 5.60 -4.58 12.38
N VAL A 24 6.71 -4.17 11.77
CA VAL A 24 7.78 -3.44 12.45
C VAL A 24 7.26 -2.12 13.04
N ALA A 25 6.53 -1.31 12.26
CA ALA A 25 5.97 -0.05 12.74
C ALA A 25 4.99 -0.25 13.90
N THR A 26 4.12 -1.26 13.80
CA THR A 26 3.16 -1.60 14.86
C THR A 26 3.88 -2.06 16.13
N LEU A 27 4.88 -2.93 16.01
CA LEU A 27 5.65 -3.44 17.15
C LEU A 27 6.42 -2.31 17.84
N LEU A 28 6.98 -1.36 17.07
CA LEU A 28 7.63 -0.17 17.63
C LEU A 28 6.64 0.71 18.39
N ALA A 29 5.42 0.91 17.87
CA ALA A 29 4.39 1.66 18.58
C ALA A 29 3.96 0.98 19.89
N VAL A 30 3.82 -0.34 19.88
CA VAL A 30 3.54 -1.13 21.08
C VAL A 30 4.67 -1.02 22.09
N ALA A 31 5.92 -1.20 21.66
CA ALA A 31 7.10 -1.10 22.51
C ALA A 31 7.27 0.32 23.10
N ALA A 32 6.85 1.35 22.37
CA ALA A 32 6.84 2.73 22.83
C ALA A 32 5.66 3.07 23.77
N GLY A 33 4.80 2.11 24.12
CA GLY A 33 3.69 2.33 25.04
C GLY A 33 2.51 3.12 24.44
N ALA A 34 2.31 3.08 23.12
CA ALA A 34 1.25 3.83 22.45
C ALA A 34 -0.18 3.35 22.81
N GLY A 35 -0.33 2.22 23.51
CA GLY A 35 -1.61 1.68 23.96
C GLY A 35 -2.57 1.45 22.80
N SER A 36 -3.81 1.93 22.91
CA SER A 36 -4.82 1.81 21.85
C SER A 36 -4.44 2.53 20.54
N ARG A 37 -3.53 3.51 20.59
CA ARG A 37 -3.06 4.22 19.37
C ARG A 37 -2.21 3.32 18.47
N SER A 38 -1.67 2.21 18.96
CA SER A 38 -0.96 1.22 18.14
C SER A 38 -1.82 0.68 17.00
N LEU A 39 -3.15 0.63 17.18
CA LEU A 39 -4.07 0.23 16.11
C LEU A 39 -4.11 1.27 14.97
N LEU A 40 -4.09 2.56 15.30
CA LEU A 40 -4.03 3.61 14.28
C LEU A 40 -2.69 3.59 13.53
N VAL A 41 -1.58 3.29 14.22
CA VAL A 41 -0.28 3.09 13.57
C VAL A 41 -0.34 1.91 12.60
N LEU A 42 -0.87 0.77 13.05
CA LEU A 42 -1.06 -0.41 12.19
C LEU A 42 -1.85 -0.05 10.93
N LEU A 43 -3.00 0.62 11.09
CA LEU A 43 -3.87 0.96 9.97
C LEU A 43 -3.22 1.98 9.02
N ALA A 44 -2.53 2.99 9.55
CA ALA A 44 -1.82 3.98 8.74
C ALA A 44 -0.72 3.34 7.89
N PHE A 45 0.12 2.50 8.51
CA PHE A 45 1.20 1.81 7.80
C PHE A 45 0.67 0.75 6.82
N LEU A 46 -0.36 0.00 7.19
CA LEU A 46 -0.99 -0.96 6.28
C LEU A 46 -1.52 -0.26 5.02
N ALA A 47 -2.32 0.79 5.18
CA ALA A 47 -2.85 1.56 4.06
C ALA A 47 -1.70 2.18 3.24
N GLY A 48 -0.68 2.71 3.90
CA GLY A 48 0.46 3.35 3.23
C GLY A 48 1.25 2.35 2.38
N GLN A 49 1.52 1.17 2.92
CA GLN A 49 2.22 0.11 2.19
C GLN A 49 1.41 -0.45 1.03
N LEU A 50 0.09 -0.62 1.19
CA LEU A 50 -0.79 -1.01 0.09
C LEU A 50 -0.74 0.03 -1.04
N SER A 51 -0.82 1.32 -0.71
CA SER A 51 -0.69 2.41 -1.68
C SER A 51 0.65 2.36 -2.41
N ILE A 52 1.77 2.23 -1.68
CA ILE A 52 3.11 2.18 -2.26
C ILE A 52 3.26 0.99 -3.20
N GLY A 53 2.83 -0.20 -2.77
CA GLY A 53 2.91 -1.42 -3.58
C GLY A 53 2.15 -1.28 -4.89
N TRP A 54 0.89 -0.84 -4.82
CA TRP A 54 0.06 -0.62 -6.00
C TRP A 54 0.59 0.48 -6.92
N CYS A 55 1.08 1.60 -6.37
CA CYS A 55 1.72 2.64 -7.17
C CYS A 55 2.92 2.10 -7.93
N ASN A 56 3.79 1.31 -7.29
CA ASN A 56 4.96 0.73 -7.94
C ASN A 56 4.56 -0.20 -9.08
N ASP A 57 3.61 -1.12 -8.87
CA ASP A 57 3.18 -2.03 -9.94
C ASP A 57 2.49 -1.30 -11.10
N TRP A 58 1.68 -0.27 -10.81
CA TRP A 58 1.00 0.52 -11.83
C TRP A 58 1.94 1.43 -12.63
N LEU A 59 2.79 2.21 -11.94
CA LEU A 59 3.67 3.19 -12.58
C LEU A 59 4.81 2.51 -13.37
N ASP A 60 5.34 1.40 -12.87
CA ASP A 60 6.42 0.67 -13.54
C ASP A 60 5.90 -0.26 -14.65
N ALA A 61 4.59 -0.44 -14.81
CA ALA A 61 4.01 -1.45 -15.71
C ALA A 61 4.60 -1.47 -17.12
N ALA A 62 4.77 -0.31 -17.76
CA ALA A 62 5.33 -0.21 -19.10
C ALA A 62 6.81 -0.63 -19.15
N ARG A 63 7.58 -0.21 -18.14
CA ARG A 63 9.00 -0.57 -17.98
C ARG A 63 9.13 -2.07 -17.70
N ASP A 64 8.36 -2.59 -16.75
CA ASP A 64 8.35 -3.99 -16.34
C ASP A 64 7.95 -4.91 -17.50
N ALA A 65 6.99 -4.49 -18.33
CA ALA A 65 6.63 -5.21 -19.56
C ALA A 65 7.78 -5.20 -20.59
N ALA A 66 8.44 -4.06 -20.79
CA ALA A 66 9.54 -3.94 -21.76
C ALA A 66 10.75 -4.82 -21.40
N VAL A 67 11.01 -5.07 -20.11
CA VAL A 67 12.09 -5.95 -19.65
C VAL A 67 11.62 -7.39 -19.36
N GLY A 68 10.37 -7.73 -19.66
CA GLY A 68 9.85 -9.10 -19.57
C GLY A 68 9.60 -9.61 -18.14
N ARG A 69 9.29 -8.73 -17.18
CA ARG A 69 8.98 -9.11 -15.78
C ARG A 69 7.64 -9.86 -15.72
N SER A 70 7.69 -11.14 -15.37
CA SER A 70 6.51 -12.02 -15.31
C SER A 70 5.82 -12.06 -13.94
N ASP A 71 6.47 -11.54 -12.90
CA ASP A 71 5.98 -11.49 -11.52
C ASP A 71 5.14 -10.25 -11.19
N LYS A 72 4.97 -9.35 -12.18
CA LYS A 72 4.31 -8.05 -12.04
C LYS A 72 2.89 -8.10 -12.64
N PRO A 73 1.82 -8.15 -11.83
CA PRO A 73 0.47 -8.40 -12.33
C PRO A 73 -0.01 -7.36 -13.34
N VAL A 74 0.29 -6.07 -13.17
CA VAL A 74 -0.10 -5.06 -14.16
C VAL A 74 0.70 -5.21 -15.45
N ALA A 75 2.00 -5.52 -15.39
CA ALA A 75 2.87 -5.66 -16.57
C ALA A 75 2.47 -6.82 -17.48
N VAL A 76 2.05 -7.96 -16.89
CA VAL A 76 1.48 -9.11 -17.64
C VAL A 76 -0.02 -8.93 -17.94
N GLY A 77 -0.57 -7.80 -17.50
CA GLY A 77 -1.95 -7.39 -17.65
C GLY A 77 -2.95 -8.22 -16.86
N ALA A 78 -2.56 -8.99 -15.84
CA ALA A 78 -3.43 -9.83 -15.01
C ALA A 78 -4.49 -9.05 -14.21
N VAL A 79 -4.30 -7.74 -14.03
CA VAL A 79 -5.24 -6.82 -13.40
C VAL A 79 -5.30 -5.52 -14.21
N ASP A 80 -6.47 -4.89 -14.24
CA ASP A 80 -6.66 -3.59 -14.89
C ASP A 80 -5.84 -2.48 -14.19
N PRO A 81 -4.99 -1.72 -14.91
CA PRO A 81 -4.20 -0.63 -14.33
C PRO A 81 -5.07 0.46 -13.69
N GLY A 82 -6.28 0.72 -14.21
CA GLY A 82 -7.22 1.68 -13.65
C GLY A 82 -7.70 1.29 -12.25
N THR A 83 -7.95 0.00 -12.04
CA THR A 83 -8.33 -0.58 -10.74
C THR A 83 -7.20 -0.47 -9.73
N VAL A 84 -5.96 -0.79 -10.13
CA VAL A 84 -4.79 -0.66 -9.25
C VAL A 84 -4.53 0.81 -8.88
N ARG A 85 -4.65 1.73 -9.85
CA ARG A 85 -4.54 3.17 -9.59
C ARG A 85 -5.60 3.68 -8.62
N LEU A 86 -6.86 3.26 -8.77
CA LEU A 86 -7.93 3.65 -7.86
C LEU A 86 -7.69 3.10 -6.45
N ALA A 87 -7.29 1.84 -6.34
CA ALA A 87 -6.95 1.22 -5.06
C ALA A 87 -5.79 1.95 -4.37
N ALA A 88 -4.74 2.30 -5.12
CA ALA A 88 -3.61 3.10 -4.64
C ALA A 88 -4.08 4.47 -4.10
N ALA A 89 -4.88 5.21 -4.87
CA ALA A 89 -5.38 6.52 -4.46
C ALA A 89 -6.27 6.45 -3.20
N VAL A 90 -7.17 5.47 -3.12
CA VAL A 90 -8.02 5.26 -1.95
C VAL A 90 -7.19 4.93 -0.72
N ALA A 91 -6.19 4.06 -0.86
CA ALA A 91 -5.29 3.70 0.23
C ALA A 91 -4.44 4.90 0.68
N ALA A 92 -3.92 5.71 -0.23
CA ALA A 92 -3.18 6.95 0.10
C ALA A 92 -4.05 7.91 0.93
N VAL A 93 -5.29 8.15 0.51
CA VAL A 93 -6.23 9.00 1.25
C VAL A 93 -6.51 8.40 2.64
N ALA A 94 -6.74 7.09 2.72
CA ALA A 94 -6.97 6.41 4.00
C ALA A 94 -5.75 6.56 4.93
N THR A 95 -4.52 6.41 4.42
CA THR A 95 -3.29 6.64 5.19
C THR A 95 -3.25 8.02 5.82
N VAL A 96 -3.51 9.06 5.03
CA VAL A 96 -3.51 10.45 5.50
C VAL A 96 -4.57 10.66 6.57
N VAL A 97 -5.81 10.23 6.31
CA VAL A 97 -6.94 10.38 7.25
C VAL A 97 -6.67 9.67 8.58
N VAL A 98 -6.21 8.41 8.54
CA VAL A 98 -5.88 7.65 9.76
C VAL A 98 -4.73 8.31 10.51
N SER A 99 -3.75 8.86 9.79
CA SER A 99 -2.59 9.53 10.38
C SER A 99 -2.94 10.82 11.10
N PHE A 100 -3.94 11.57 10.63
CA PHE A 100 -4.47 12.70 11.39
C PHE A 100 -5.11 12.26 12.73
N GLY A 101 -5.64 11.04 12.82
CA GLY A 101 -6.09 10.44 14.08
C GLY A 101 -4.96 10.21 15.10
N LEU A 102 -3.70 10.14 14.66
CA LEU A 102 -2.51 10.09 15.51
C LEU A 102 -2.00 11.49 15.91
N GLY A 103 -2.58 12.55 15.34
CA GLY A 103 -2.21 13.95 15.56
C GLY A 103 -1.71 14.64 14.29
N TRP A 104 -1.73 15.98 14.29
CA TRP A 104 -1.43 16.77 13.09
C TRP A 104 -0.02 16.52 12.52
N ARG A 105 0.99 16.28 13.38
CA ARG A 105 2.36 15.99 12.93
C ARG A 105 2.41 14.72 12.09
N ALA A 106 1.74 13.65 12.53
CA ALA A 106 1.68 12.39 11.79
C ALA A 106 0.90 12.55 10.47
N GLY A 107 -0.22 13.28 10.50
CA GLY A 107 -1.00 13.59 9.30
C GLY A 107 -0.18 14.33 8.24
N VAL A 108 0.54 15.39 8.64
CA VAL A 108 1.41 16.16 7.73
C VAL A 108 2.54 15.29 7.18
N THR A 109 3.20 14.47 8.02
CA THR A 109 4.27 13.57 7.55
C THR A 109 3.80 12.60 6.46
N HIS A 110 2.57 12.09 6.55
CA HIS A 110 2.03 11.19 5.52
C HIS A 110 1.38 11.90 4.33
N SER A 111 1.39 13.23 4.28
CA SER A 111 0.80 14.03 3.19
C SER A 111 1.84 14.57 2.20
N VAL A 112 3.13 14.33 2.43
CA VAL A 112 4.26 14.86 1.65
C VAL A 112 5.08 13.77 0.99
#